data_AF-A0A952CTA4-F1
#
_entry.id   AF-A0A952CTA4-F1
#
_cell.length_a   1.000
_cell.length_b   1.000
_cell.length_c   1.000
_cell.angle_alpha   90.00
_cell.angle_beta   90.00
_cell.angle_gamma   90.00
#
_symmetry.space_group_name_H-M   'P 1'
#
loop_
_entity.id
_entity.type
_entity.pdbx_description
1 polymer ?
#
loop_
_entity_poly.entity_id
_entity_poly.type
_entity_poly.pdbx_seq_one_letter_code
_entity_poly.pdbx_strand_id
1 'polypeptide(L)' 'MAYRVKTPWILSNILFNRLVWKMPTGEHNTVYLTFDDGPHPTATPFVLEQLAKYNARATFFCIGKNVKKHPG' A
#
# COMPACT_ATOMS: atom_id res chain seq x y z
N MET A 1 14.17 7.62 -24.56
CA MET A 1 14.84 7.67 -23.25
C MET A 1 14.80 6.28 -22.60
N ALA A 2 15.94 5.74 -22.17
CA ALA A 2 15.96 4.54 -21.34
C ALA A 2 15.57 4.90 -19.91
N TYR A 3 14.32 4.64 -19.53
CA TYR A 3 13.91 4.74 -18.13
C TYR A 3 14.45 3.52 -17.38
N ARG A 4 15.39 3.73 -16.45
CA ARG A 4 15.73 2.68 -15.50
C ARG A 4 14.51 2.44 -14.60
N VAL A 5 13.80 1.34 -14.84
CA VAL A 5 12.59 0.94 -14.11
C VAL A 5 12.87 0.69 -12.62
N LYS A 6 14.14 0.48 -12.24
CA LYS A 6 14.55 0.25 -10.85
C LYS A 6 15.27 1.45 -10.28
N THR A 7 14.79 1.94 -9.14
CA THR A 7 15.45 2.96 -8.33
C THR A 7 16.88 2.52 -8.01
N PRO A 8 17.91 3.36 -8.25
CA PRO A 8 19.29 3.03 -7.92
C PRO A 8 19.46 2.72 -6.42
N TRP A 9 20.22 1.67 -6.12
CA TRP A 9 20.44 1.19 -4.74
C TRP A 9 21.01 2.27 -3.81
N ILE A 10 21.81 3.21 -4.32
CA ILE A 10 22.35 4.34 -3.55
C ILE A 10 21.22 5.21 -2.99
N LEU A 11 20.16 5.46 -3.78
CA LEU A 11 19.03 6.26 -3.32
C LEU A 11 18.32 5.56 -2.15
N SER A 12 18.05 4.26 -2.28
CA SER A 12 17.31 3.53 -1.25
C SER A 12 18.10 3.31 0.04
N ASN A 13 19.42 3.09 -0.03
CA ASN A 13 20.20 2.65 1.13
C ASN A 13 21.00 3.78 1.81
N ILE A 14 21.23 4.90 1.13
CA ILE A 14 22.02 6.01 1.68
C ILE A 14 21.13 7.24 1.89
N LEU A 15 20.49 7.73 0.83
CA LEU A 15 19.75 8.99 0.89
C LEU A 15 18.37 8.85 1.56
N PHE A 16 17.72 7.71 1.39
CA PHE A 16 16.38 7.45 1.92
C PHE A 16 16.34 6.21 2.81
N ASN A 17 17.37 6.03 3.64
CA ASN A 17 17.53 4.88 4.53
C ASN A 17 16.44 4.77 5.61
N ARG A 18 15.65 5.83 5.82
CA ARG A 18 14.50 5.84 6.75
C ARG A 18 13.20 5.32 6.12
N LEU A 19 13.16 5.13 4.81
CA LEU A 19 11.99 4.58 4.12
C LEU A 19 12.07 3.05 4.06
N VAL A 20 10.93 2.39 4.11
CA VAL A 20 10.84 0.94 3.89
C VAL A 20 10.70 0.69 2.39
N TRP A 21 11.80 0.30 1.74
CA TRP A 21 11.84 0.03 0.30
C TRP A 21 11.50 -1.42 -0.07
N LYS A 22 11.68 -2.34 0.88
CA LYS A 22 11.52 -3.78 0.68
C LYS A 22 10.92 -4.38 1.93
N MET A 23 9.96 -5.29 1.75
CA MET A 23 9.47 -6.13 2.83
C MET A 23 10.40 -7.33 3.00
N PRO A 24 10.64 -7.80 4.24
CA PRO A 24 11.40 -9.01 4.47
C PRO A 24 10.68 -10.20 3.82
N THR A 25 11.44 -11.04 3.14
CA THR A 25 10.97 -12.35 2.68
C THR A 25 10.88 -13.27 3.88
N GLY A 26 9.66 -13.63 4.27
CA GLY A 26 9.41 -14.60 5.33
C GLY A 26 9.53 -16.05 4.82
N GLU A 27 9.30 -16.99 5.73
CA GLU A 27 9.26 -18.43 5.44
C GLU A 27 8.15 -18.81 4.44
N HIS A 28 7.08 -18.02 4.40
CA HIS A 28 5.95 -18.24 3.49
C HIS A 28 5.90 -17.22 2.36
N ASN A 29 5.44 -17.66 1.19
CA ASN A 29 5.11 -16.80 0.06
C ASN A 29 3.97 -15.84 0.45
N THR A 30 4.33 -14.61 0.77
CA THR A 30 3.42 -13.60 1.33
C THR A 30 3.26 -12.45 0.34
N VAL A 31 2.01 -12.05 0.10
CA VAL A 31 1.66 -10.85 -0.66
C VAL A 31 1.08 -9.81 0.29
N TYR A 32 1.57 -8.58 0.22
CA TYR A 32 1.09 -7.46 1.03
C TYR A 32 0.23 -6.54 0.17
N LEU A 33 -1.05 -6.40 0.53
CA LEU A 33 -1.98 -5.53 -0.18
C LEU A 33 -2.01 -4.15 0.47
N THR A 34 -1.87 -3.10 -0.33
CA THR A 34 -1.98 -1.70 0.09
C THR A 34 -2.89 -0.94 -0.85
N PHE A 35 -3.69 -0.03 -0.30
CA PHE A 35 -4.60 0.83 -1.06
C PHE A 35 -4.39 2.28 -0.67
N ASP A 36 -4.15 3.13 -1.67
CA ASP A 36 -3.93 4.57 -1.49
C ASP A 36 -5.21 5.37 -1.77
N ASP A 37 -5.19 6.65 -1.43
CA ASP A 37 -6.20 7.66 -1.77
C ASP A 37 -7.62 7.46 -1.18
N GLY A 38 -7.83 6.45 -0.33
CA GLY A 38 -9.10 6.20 0.35
C GLY A 38 -9.44 7.21 1.46
N PRO A 39 -10.63 7.10 2.09
CA PRO A 39 -11.75 6.23 1.72
C PRO A 39 -12.51 6.78 0.50
N HIS A 40 -12.88 5.88 -0.42
CA HIS A 40 -13.69 6.19 -1.60
C HIS A 40 -15.07 5.54 -1.46
N PRO A 41 -16.17 6.27 -1.71
CA PRO A 41 -17.53 5.83 -1.39
C PRO A 41 -17.94 4.52 -2.09
N THR A 42 -17.44 4.24 -3.29
CA THR A 42 -17.74 2.98 -4.03
C THR A 42 -16.65 1.92 -3.89
N ALA A 43 -15.38 2.27 -4.16
CA ALA A 43 -14.29 1.31 -4.16
C ALA A 43 -13.95 0.75 -2.77
N THR A 44 -13.97 1.57 -1.70
CA THR A 44 -13.59 1.11 -0.37
C THR A 44 -14.54 0.03 0.17
N PRO A 45 -15.88 0.18 0.10
CA PRO A 45 -16.79 -0.90 0.50
C PRO A 45 -16.58 -2.20 -0.29
N PHE A 46 -16.40 -2.11 -1.61
CA PHE A 46 -16.13 -3.28 -2.45
C PHE A 46 -14.84 -4.00 -2.03
N VAL A 47 -13.74 -3.26 -1.81
CA VAL A 47 -12.48 -3.85 -1.37
C VAL A 47 -12.63 -4.50 0.00
N LEU A 48 -13.32 -3.86 0.95
CA LEU A 48 -13.56 -4.42 2.28
C LEU A 48 -14.38 -5.72 2.21
N GLU A 49 -15.39 -5.78 1.35
CA GLU A 49 -16.18 -7.00 1.11
C GLU A 49 -15.30 -8.14 0.56
N GLN A 50 -14.44 -7.85 -0.42
CA GLN A 50 -13.53 -8.87 -0.97
C GLN A 50 -12.51 -9.34 0.08
N LEU A 51 -11.93 -8.42 0.87
CA LEU A 51 -11.01 -8.79 1.94
C LEU A 51 -11.70 -9.69 2.97
N ALA A 52 -12.93 -9.36 3.38
CA ALA A 52 -13.71 -10.19 4.30
C ALA A 52 -14.01 -11.58 3.71
N LYS A 53 -14.42 -11.66 2.44
CA LYS A 53 -14.73 -12.91 1.73
C LYS A 53 -13.55 -13.90 1.74
N TYR A 54 -12.33 -13.40 1.57
CA TYR A 54 -11.12 -14.24 1.55
C TYR A 54 -10.40 -14.31 2.89
N ASN A 55 -10.99 -13.76 3.96
CA ASN A 55 -10.34 -13.62 5.27
C ASN A 55 -8.93 -13.00 5.17
N ALA A 56 -8.79 -12.02 4.29
CA ALA A 56 -7.55 -11.35 3.97
C ALA A 56 -7.45 -10.00 4.70
N ARG A 57 -6.21 -9.51 4.84
CA ARG A 57 -5.91 -8.20 5.45
C ARG A 57 -5.16 -7.32 4.46
N ALA A 58 -5.34 -6.01 4.59
CA ALA A 58 -4.65 -4.99 3.81
C ALA A 58 -4.39 -3.74 4.64
N THR A 59 -3.48 -2.90 4.16
CA THR A 59 -3.21 -1.57 4.73
C THR A 59 -3.83 -0.50 3.84
N PHE A 60 -4.53 0.47 4.44
CA PHE A 60 -5.13 1.60 3.73
C PHE A 60 -4.39 2.89 4.08
N PHE A 61 -3.81 3.55 3.08
CA PHE A 61 -3.18 4.86 3.22
C PHE A 61 -4.18 5.94 2.82
N CYS A 62 -5.01 6.33 3.78
CA CYS A 62 -6.12 7.26 3.54
C CYS A 62 -5.67 8.72 3.49
N ILE A 63 -6.31 9.51 2.62
CA ILE A 63 -6.16 10.96 2.58
C ILE A 63 -7.06 11.57 3.66
N GLY A 64 -6.49 12.42 4.52
CA GLY A 64 -7.24 13.05 5.63
C GLY A 64 -8.50 13.81 5.20
N LYS A 65 -8.49 14.46 4.03
CA LYS A 65 -9.70 15.09 3.46
C LYS A 65 -10.82 14.07 3.17
N ASN A 66 -10.46 12.91 2.62
CA ASN A 66 -11.42 11.86 2.28
C ASN A 66 -11.96 11.20 3.55
N VAL A 67 -11.11 10.98 4.56
CA VAL A 67 -11.54 10.49 5.89
C VAL A 67 -12.58 11.42 6.51
N LYS A 68 -12.36 12.75 6.46
CA LYS A 68 -13.33 13.72 6.98
C LYS A 68 -14.65 13.73 6.21
N LYS A 69 -14.60 13.51 4.88
CA LYS A 69 -15.79 13.52 4.01
C LYS A 69 -16.58 12.21 4.10
N HIS A 70 -15.88 11.11 4.33
CA HIS A 70 -16.40 9.76 4.40
C HIS A 70 -15.91 9.11 5.70
N PRO A 71 -16.37 9.60 6.86
CA PRO A 71 -16.08 8.93 8.12
C PRO A 71 -16.71 7.53 8.07
N GLY A 72 -15.96 6.54 8.57
CA GLY A 72 -16.38 5.15 8.65
C GLY A 72 -17.57 4.95 9.57
#